data_AF-A0A4V4LTG7-F1
#
_entry.id   AF-A0A4V4LTG7-F1
#
_cell.length_a   1.000
_cell.length_b   1.000
_cell.length_c   1.000
_cell.angle_alpha   90.00
_cell.angle_beta   90.00
_cell.angle_gamma   90.00
#
_symmetry.space_group_name_H-M   'P 1'
#
loop_
_entity.id
_entity.type
_entity.pdbx_description
1 polymer ?
#
loop_
_entity_poly.entity_id
_entity_poly.type
_entity_poly.pdbx_seq_one_letter_code
_entity_poly.pdbx_strand_id
1 'polypeptide(L)'
;MDYDRQLKIREGVVRRLTKELAMYKEEVEQGEVALSKISDSEDNAEWRRGYQGKLIDESKKLVLDTQQRLSSAEKQLNELRKD
;
A
#
# COMPACT_ATOMS: atom_id res chain seq x y z
N MET A 1 5.97 16.20 -25.69
CA MET A 1 5.54 14.78 -25.70
C MET A 1 4.08 14.77 -26.13
N ASP A 2 3.69 13.91 -27.07
CA ASP A 2 2.31 13.84 -27.59
C ASP A 2 1.27 13.53 -26.48
N TYR A 3 0.05 14.07 -26.62
CA TYR A 3 -1.03 14.00 -25.62
C TYR A 3 -1.39 12.54 -25.31
N ASP A 4 -1.65 11.74 -26.35
CA ASP A 4 -2.02 10.33 -26.21
C ASP A 4 -0.95 9.52 -25.49
N ARG A 5 0.32 9.86 -25.72
CA ARG A 5 1.44 9.25 -25.03
C ARG A 5 1.45 9.63 -23.54
N GLN A 6 1.23 10.89 -23.20
CA GLN A 6 1.16 11.35 -21.81
C GLN A 6 -0.02 10.69 -21.07
N LEU A 7 -1.18 10.61 -21.71
CA LEU A 7 -2.38 9.99 -21.16
C LEU A 7 -2.12 8.53 -20.79
N LYS A 8 -1.62 7.73 -21.74
CA LYS A 8 -1.29 6.31 -21.50
C LYS A 8 -0.27 6.11 -20.37
N ILE A 9 0.74 6.99 -20.28
CA ILE A 9 1.74 6.94 -19.21
C ILE A 9 1.08 7.18 -17.85
N ARG A 10 0.29 8.26 -17.72
CA ARG A 10 -0.37 8.62 -16.46
C ARG A 10 -1.39 7.59 -16.01
N GLU A 11 -2.19 7.03 -16.92
CA GLU A 11 -3.08 5.91 -16.64
C GLU A 11 -2.31 4.67 -16.15
N GLY A 12 -1.16 4.39 -16.75
CA GLY A 12 -0.26 3.33 -16.29
C GLY A 12 0.28 3.55 -14.88
N VAL A 13 0.59 4.80 -14.52
CA VAL A 13 1.04 5.17 -13.16
C VAL A 13 -0.07 4.93 -12.15
N VAL A 14 -1.28 5.45 -12.39
CA VAL A 14 -2.44 5.24 -11.51
C VAL A 14 -2.70 3.75 -11.32
N ARG A 15 -2.77 2.98 -12.41
CA ARG A 15 -3.01 1.53 -12.34
C ARG A 15 -1.98 0.78 -11.50
N ARG A 16 -0.69 1.14 -11.58
CA ARG A 16 0.36 0.51 -10.77
C ARG A 16 0.22 0.88 -9.29
N LEU A 17 0.01 2.15 -8.99
CA LEU A 17 -0.19 2.62 -7.61
C LEU A 17 -1.44 2.02 -6.96
N THR A 18 -2.52 1.81 -7.72
CA THR A 18 -3.72 1.10 -7.22
C THR A 18 -3.40 -0.33 -6.83
N LYS A 19 -2.64 -1.07 -7.65
CA LYS A 19 -2.23 -2.45 -7.34
C LYS A 19 -1.28 -2.51 -6.15
N GLU A 20 -0.31 -1.62 -6.11
CA GLU A 20 0.65 -1.50 -5.01
C GLU A 20 -0.07 -1.20 -3.67
N LEU A 21 -1.02 -0.26 -3.68
CA LEU A 21 -1.84 0.04 -2.51
C LEU A 21 -2.66 -1.17 -2.04
N ALA A 22 -3.25 -1.92 -2.98
CA ALA A 22 -4.02 -3.12 -2.64
C ALA A 22 -3.12 -4.18 -1.99
N MET A 23 -1.92 -4.40 -2.53
CA MET A 23 -0.93 -5.33 -1.99
C MET A 23 -0.52 -4.95 -0.56
N TYR A 24 -0.18 -3.68 -0.29
CA TYR A 24 0.19 -3.28 1.07
C TYR A 24 -0.98 -3.36 2.07
N LYS A 25 -2.21 -3.13 1.62
CA LYS A 25 -3.40 -3.34 2.47
C LYS A 25 -3.57 -4.81 2.83
N GLU A 26 -3.38 -5.69 1.86
CA GLU A 26 -3.42 -7.14 2.08
C GLU A 26 -2.31 -7.60 3.03
N GLU A 27 -1.08 -7.06 2.91
CA GLU A 27 0.01 -7.36 3.87
C GLU A 27 -0.34 -6.96 5.31
N VAL A 28 -0.99 -5.80 5.50
CA VAL A 28 -1.46 -5.38 6.82
C VAL A 28 -2.48 -6.37 7.38
N GLU A 29 -3.47 -6.78 6.58
CA GLU A 29 -4.51 -7.74 6.97
C GLU A 29 -3.90 -9.11 7.32
N GLN A 30 -3.05 -9.65 6.44
CA GLN A 30 -2.35 -10.90 6.67
C GLN A 30 -1.45 -10.82 7.92
N GLY A 31 -0.82 -9.67 8.15
CA GLY A 31 -0.01 -9.42 9.33
C GLY A 31 -0.83 -9.42 10.62
N GLU A 32 -2.00 -8.79 10.63
CA GLU A 32 -2.94 -8.79 11.76
C GLU A 32 -3.50 -10.19 12.03
N VAL A 33 -3.84 -10.95 10.98
CA VAL A 33 -4.22 -12.37 11.11
C VAL A 33 -3.08 -13.18 11.71
N ALA A 34 -1.85 -13.01 11.23
CA ALA A 34 -0.69 -13.70 11.79
C ALA A 34 -0.46 -13.35 13.26
N LEU A 35 -0.58 -12.08 13.64
CA LEU A 35 -0.46 -11.62 15.02
C LEU A 35 -1.50 -12.28 15.94
N SER A 36 -2.75 -12.36 15.50
CA SER A 36 -3.84 -13.00 16.26
C SER A 36 -3.66 -14.50 16.49
N LYS A 37 -2.83 -15.16 15.67
CA LYS A 37 -2.54 -16.60 15.78
C LYS A 37 -1.41 -16.92 16.74
N ILE A 38 -0.65 -15.93 17.24
CA ILE A 38 0.45 -16.16 18.18
C ILE A 38 -0.13 -16.41 19.58
N SER A 39 -0.14 -17.67 20.00
CA SER A 39 -0.60 -18.08 21.33
C SER A 39 0.37 -17.65 22.43
N ASP A 40 -0.16 -17.33 23.62
CA ASP A 40 0.65 -17.03 24.82
C ASP A 40 1.50 -18.22 25.30
N SER A 41 1.11 -19.44 24.92
CA SER A 41 1.85 -20.66 25.26
C SER A 41 3.02 -20.96 24.32
N GLU A 42 3.20 -20.18 23.25
CA GLU A 42 4.32 -20.37 22.32
C GLU A 42 5.62 -19.82 22.90
N ASP A 43 6.73 -20.50 22.63
CA ASP A 43 8.06 -20.00 23.00
C ASP A 43 8.31 -18.62 22.39
N ASN A 44 8.77 -17.68 23.22
CA ASN A 44 9.04 -16.29 22.85
C ASN A 44 7.81 -15.53 22.30
N ALA A 45 6.58 -15.92 22.70
CA ALA A 45 5.34 -15.29 22.21
C ALA A 45 5.35 -13.75 22.28
N GLU A 46 5.84 -13.17 23.40
CA GLU A 46 5.94 -11.72 23.56
C GLU A 46 6.85 -11.07 22.52
N TRP A 47 8.06 -11.60 22.33
CA TRP A 47 8.99 -11.10 21.32
C TRP A 47 8.41 -11.22 19.91
N ARG A 48 7.80 -12.37 19.59
CA ARG A 48 7.18 -12.62 18.28
C ARG A 48 6.04 -11.67 17.99
N ARG A 49 5.16 -11.40 18.96
CA ARG A 49 4.09 -10.40 18.83
C ARG A 49 4.65 -9.00 18.65
N GLY A 50 5.66 -8.62 19.43
CA GLY A 50 6.31 -7.32 19.31
C GLY A 50 6.96 -7.12 17.93
N TYR A 51 7.62 -8.15 17.41
CA TYR A 51 8.21 -8.12 16.07
C TYR A 51 7.13 -8.05 14.98
N GLN A 52 6.10 -8.90 15.06
CA GLN A 52 5.00 -8.90 14.10
C GLN A 52 4.26 -7.55 14.09
N GLY A 53 4.06 -6.93 15.26
CA GLY A 53 3.49 -5.58 15.38
C GLY A 53 4.31 -4.53 14.63
N LYS A 54 5.65 -4.56 14.76
CA LYS A 54 6.53 -3.64 14.01
C LYS A 54 6.40 -3.82 12.49
N LEU A 55 6.29 -5.06 12.02
CA LEU A 55 6.09 -5.33 10.58
C LEU A 55 4.77 -4.73 10.09
N ILE A 56 3.68 -4.93 10.83
CA ILE A 56 2.37 -4.35 10.52
C ILE A 56 2.46 -2.82 10.47
N ASP A 57 3.14 -2.20 11.43
CA ASP A 57 3.30 -0.74 11.49
C ASP A 57 4.07 -0.19 10.29
N GLU A 58 5.13 -0.88 9.84
CA GLU A 58 5.84 -0.50 8.61
C GLU A 58 4.95 -0.64 7.37
N SER A 59 4.21 -1.75 7.22
CA SER A 59 3.26 -1.92 6.11
C SER A 59 2.16 -0.85 6.13
N LYS A 60 1.66 -0.45 7.32
CA LYS A 60 0.69 0.66 7.46
C LYS A 60 1.25 1.99 6.95
N LYS A 61 2.53 2.28 7.19
CA LYS A 61 3.18 3.49 6.64
C LYS A 61 3.23 3.45 5.11
N LEU A 62 3.51 2.27 4.51
CA LEU A 62 3.50 2.10 3.05
C LEU A 62 2.11 2.29 2.44
N VAL A 63 1.06 1.85 3.12
CA VAL A 63 -0.33 2.12 2.72
C VAL A 63 -0.59 3.63 2.65
N LEU A 64 -0.20 4.38 3.68
CA LEU A 64 -0.39 5.83 3.74
C LEU A 64 0.39 6.57 2.64
N ASP A 65 1.68 6.25 2.45
CA ASP A 65 2.50 6.84 1.38
C ASP A 65 1.90 6.56 -0.01
N THR A 66 1.58 5.29 -0.28
CA THR A 66 1.06 4.89 -1.59
C THR A 66 -0.30 5.52 -1.86
N GLN A 67 -1.16 5.66 -0.85
CA GLN A 67 -2.44 6.34 -0.96
C GLN A 67 -2.27 7.83 -1.33
N GLN A 68 -1.29 8.52 -0.74
CA GLN A 68 -0.99 9.92 -1.06
C GLN A 68 -0.44 10.07 -2.49
N ARG A 69 0.46 9.16 -2.90
CA ARG A 69 1.01 9.12 -4.26
C ARG A 69 -0.07 8.81 -5.29
N LEU A 70 -0.96 7.85 -5.00
CA LEU A 70 -2.10 7.53 -5.86
C LEU A 70 -3.02 8.74 -6.03
N SER A 71 -3.41 9.41 -4.94
CA SER A 71 -4.25 10.61 -5.00
C SER A 71 -3.62 11.72 -5.85
N SER A 72 -2.31 11.92 -5.71
CA SER A 72 -1.58 12.90 -6.53
C SER A 72 -1.55 12.51 -8.00
N ALA A 73 -1.34 11.23 -8.31
CA ALA A 73 -1.36 10.73 -9.69
C ALA A 73 -2.74 10.85 -10.34
N GLU A 74 -3.82 10.58 -9.59
CA GLU A 74 -5.20 10.76 -10.05
C GLU A 74 -5.52 12.22 -10.35
N LYS A 75 -5.09 13.15 -9.50
CA LYS A 75 -5.24 14.59 -9.75
C LYS A 75 -4.56 15.00 -11.05
N GLN A 76 -3.30 14.60 -11.24
CA GLN A 76 -2.56 14.93 -12.47
C GLN A 76 -3.17 14.31 -13.74
N LEU A 77 -3.70 13.09 -13.64
CA LEU A 77 -4.40 12.44 -14.76
C LEU A 77 -5.69 13.21 -15.09
N ASN A 78 -6.43 13.63 -14.08
CA ASN A 78 -7.68 14.38 -14.26
C ASN A 78 -7.44 15.79 -14.79
N GLU A 79 -6.35 16.45 -14.39
CA GLU A 79 -5.91 17.72 -14.97
C GLU A 79 -5.58 17.56 -16.45
N LEU A 80 -4.79 16.55 -16.82
CA LEU A 80 -4.46 16.28 -18.23
C LEU A 80 -5.71 16.01 -19.10
N ARG A 81 -6.78 15.44 -18.53
CA ARG A 81 -8.03 15.17 -19.25
C ARG A 81 -8.94 16.39 -19.45
N LYS A 82 -8.69 17.48 -18.72
CA LYS A 82 -9.48 18.72 -18.79
C LYS A 82 -8.95 19.71 -19.83
N ASP A 83 -7.70 19.52 -20.26
CA ASP A 83 -7.04 20.24 -21.35
C ASP A 83 -7.28 19.53 -22.69
#